data_AF-A0A8X7VKT9-F1
#
_entry.id   AF-A0A8X7VKT9-F1
#
_cell.length_a   1.000
_cell.length_b   1.000
_cell.length_c   1.000
_cell.angle_alpha   90.00
_cell.angle_beta   90.00
_cell.angle_gamma   90.00
#
_symmetry.space_group_name_H-M   'P 1'
#
loop_
_entity.id
_entity.type
_entity.pdbx_description
1 polymer ?
#
loop_
_entity_poly.entity_id
_entity_poly.type
_entity_poly.pdbx_seq_one_letter_code
_entity_poly.pdbx_strand_id
1 'polypeptide(L)'
;MDGFMSSLAYVCMKKPLQTDPPTIPVVNLFPSGDFPEGEIQQYKDEYLAAKGEADHYAREVKREQEEIKTIPKTEAAEVAETLAHYEVEPHEYSPVVNALRKNPQAWVDFMMRLFELGLEKPEPKRALQSAFTIAIAYVLVGFIPLFPYIFIPQAADAVVTSVVITLLLLFIFGYGKGHFTGSRPFKSAVETAFIGAVASASAFCLAKVVQL
;
A
#
# COMPACT_ATOMS: atom_id res chain seq x y z
N MET A 1 0.47 -7.88 -0.07
CA MET A 1 -0.11 -9.08 -0.73
C MET A 1 0.48 -9.23 -2.12
N ASP A 2 0.71 -8.12 -2.82
CA ASP A 2 1.16 -8.10 -4.21
C ASP A 2 2.55 -8.72 -4.39
N GLY A 3 3.49 -8.47 -3.47
CA GLY A 3 4.81 -9.12 -3.52
C GLY A 3 4.83 -10.64 -3.31
N PHE A 4 3.89 -11.18 -2.53
CA PHE A 4 3.73 -12.63 -2.42
C PHE A 4 3.23 -13.22 -3.74
N MET A 5 2.31 -12.53 -4.42
CA MET A 5 1.71 -13.00 -5.67
C MET A 5 2.69 -12.87 -6.84
N SER A 6 3.43 -11.77 -6.95
CA SER A 6 4.49 -11.60 -7.95
C SER A 6 5.61 -12.63 -7.78
N SER A 7 6.11 -12.83 -6.55
CA SER A 7 7.19 -13.80 -6.29
C SER A 7 6.72 -15.24 -6.54
N LEU A 8 5.51 -15.60 -6.12
CA LEU A 8 4.94 -16.94 -6.35
C LEU A 8 4.64 -17.18 -7.84
N ALA A 9 4.12 -16.19 -8.55
CA ALA A 9 3.92 -16.25 -10.00
C ALA A 9 5.25 -16.43 -10.74
N TYR A 10 6.29 -15.68 -10.35
CA TYR A 10 7.63 -15.80 -10.93
C TYR A 10 8.25 -17.19 -10.70
N VAL A 11 8.16 -17.72 -9.47
CA VAL A 11 8.62 -19.08 -9.14
C VAL A 11 7.86 -20.14 -9.95
N CYS A 12 6.56 -19.94 -10.18
CA CYS A 12 5.74 -20.87 -10.96
C CYS A 12 5.95 -20.74 -12.48
N MET A 13 6.41 -19.59 -12.99
CA MET A 13 6.69 -19.41 -14.42
C MET A 13 7.98 -20.08 -14.88
N LYS A 14 8.99 -20.26 -14.00
CA LYS A 14 10.24 -20.93 -14.40
C LYS A 14 10.10 -22.45 -14.35
N LYS A 15 10.15 -23.11 -15.52
CA LYS A 15 10.53 -24.53 -15.59
C LYS A 15 11.97 -24.69 -15.08
N PRO A 16 12.34 -25.85 -14.51
CA PRO A 16 13.71 -26.12 -14.12
C PRO A 16 14.55 -26.37 -15.37
N LEU A 17 15.21 -25.33 -15.87
CA LEU A 17 16.39 -25.55 -16.68
C LEU A 17 17.48 -26.03 -15.72
N GLN A 18 17.63 -27.35 -15.63
CA GLN A 18 18.72 -27.97 -14.91
C GLN A 18 20.01 -27.75 -15.68
N THR A 19 20.82 -26.80 -15.22
CA THR A 19 22.23 -26.68 -15.59
C THR A 19 23.07 -26.88 -14.33
N ASP A 20 24.03 -27.79 -14.39
CA ASP A 20 25.02 -28.06 -13.35
C ASP A 20 26.29 -27.25 -13.69
N PRO A 21 26.92 -26.47 -12.78
CA PRO A 21 26.60 -26.23 -11.37
C PRO A 21 25.48 -25.17 -11.14
N PRO A 22 24.75 -25.20 -10.00
CA PRO A 22 23.57 -24.38 -9.77
C PRO A 22 23.93 -22.99 -9.25
N THR A 23 24.51 -22.18 -10.11
CA THR A 23 24.55 -20.73 -9.92
C THR A 23 23.81 -20.15 -11.10
N ILE A 24 22.59 -19.67 -10.92
CA ILE A 24 21.98 -18.80 -11.93
C ILE A 24 22.57 -17.41 -11.64
N PRO A 25 23.57 -16.92 -12.39
CA PRO A 25 24.08 -15.58 -12.17
C PRO A 25 22.93 -14.58 -12.37
N VAL A 26 22.89 -13.51 -11.57
CA VAL A 26 21.77 -12.54 -11.56
C VAL A 26 21.49 -11.97 -12.95
N VAL A 27 22.52 -11.88 -13.80
CA VAL A 27 22.42 -11.48 -15.21
C VAL A 27 21.60 -12.43 -16.08
N ASN A 28 21.50 -13.72 -15.73
CA ASN A 28 20.64 -14.70 -16.40
C ASN A 28 19.22 -14.76 -15.80
N LEU A 29 18.92 -13.99 -14.75
CA LEU A 29 17.54 -13.82 -14.26
C LEU A 29 16.75 -12.82 -15.13
N PHE A 30 17.44 -11.91 -15.83
CA PHE A 30 16.84 -10.89 -16.70
C PHE A 30 17.63 -10.74 -18.02
N PRO A 31 17.71 -11.79 -18.86
CA PRO A 31 18.53 -11.79 -20.07
C PRO A 31 18.10 -10.76 -21.12
N SER A 32 16.83 -10.32 -21.07
CA SER A 32 16.27 -9.28 -21.94
C SER A 32 16.61 -7.86 -21.50
N GLY A 33 17.12 -7.67 -20.27
CA GLY A 33 17.19 -6.34 -19.61
C GLY A 33 15.84 -5.82 -19.11
N ASP A 34 14.74 -6.53 -19.40
CA ASP A 34 13.39 -6.22 -18.93
C ASP A 34 13.23 -6.70 -17.48
N PHE A 35 13.32 -5.74 -16.56
CA PHE A 35 12.91 -5.94 -15.17
C PHE A 35 11.37 -6.02 -15.11
N PRO A 36 10.76 -6.62 -14.08
CA PRO A 36 9.31 -6.56 -13.88
C PRO A 36 8.87 -5.09 -13.70
N GLU A 37 8.52 -4.44 -14.81
CA GLU A 37 8.09 -3.04 -14.85
C GLU A 37 6.82 -2.80 -14.03
N GLY A 38 5.99 -3.84 -13.84
CA GLY A 38 4.74 -3.76 -13.10
C GLY A 38 4.91 -3.28 -11.65
N GLU A 39 5.99 -3.70 -10.97
CA GLU A 39 6.22 -3.29 -9.58
C GLU A 39 6.75 -1.85 -9.51
N ILE A 40 7.69 -1.50 -10.39
CA ILE A 40 8.25 -0.14 -10.48
C ILE A 40 7.14 0.87 -10.85
N GLN A 41 6.24 0.47 -11.73
CA GLN A 41 5.09 1.27 -12.14
C GLN A 41 4.09 1.45 -10.99
N GLN A 42 3.79 0.41 -10.22
CA GLN A 42 2.93 0.53 -9.04
C GLN A 42 3.52 1.48 -7.99
N TYR A 43 4.82 1.36 -7.67
CA TYR A 43 5.48 2.28 -6.74
C TYR A 43 5.47 3.73 -7.24
N LYS A 44 5.63 3.93 -8.55
CA LYS A 44 5.53 5.24 -9.18
C LYS A 44 4.11 5.80 -9.09
N ASP A 45 3.10 4.98 -9.32
CA ASP A 45 1.69 5.38 -9.26
C ASP A 45 1.26 5.71 -7.82
N GLU A 46 1.70 4.93 -6.83
CA GLU A 46 1.49 5.22 -5.41
C GLU A 46 2.23 6.49 -4.97
N TYR A 47 3.47 6.70 -5.41
CA TYR A 47 4.20 7.95 -5.14
C TYR A 47 3.53 9.17 -5.78
N LEU A 48 3.04 9.02 -7.02
CA LEU A 48 2.32 10.09 -7.72
C LEU A 48 0.97 10.39 -7.06
N ALA A 49 0.25 9.37 -6.57
CA ALA A 49 -0.97 9.54 -5.80
C ALA A 49 -0.70 10.28 -4.49
N ALA A 50 0.28 9.81 -3.70
CA ALA A 50 0.66 10.45 -2.43
C ALA A 50 1.16 11.90 -2.63
N LYS A 51 1.90 12.15 -3.71
CA LYS A 51 2.32 13.51 -4.09
C LYS A 51 1.13 14.36 -4.52
N GLY A 52 0.19 13.80 -5.29
CA GLY A 52 -1.02 14.46 -5.72
C GLY A 52 -1.88 14.92 -4.53
N GLU A 53 -2.05 14.06 -3.53
CA GLU A 53 -2.72 14.37 -2.26
C GLU A 53 -1.99 15.48 -1.49
N ALA A 54 -0.66 15.39 -1.37
CA ALA A 54 0.13 16.42 -0.69
C ALA A 54 0.09 17.79 -1.39
N ASP A 55 0.17 17.80 -2.73
CA ASP A 55 0.07 19.03 -3.53
C ASP A 55 -1.35 19.60 -3.47
N HIS A 56 -2.38 18.74 -3.38
CA HIS A 56 -3.76 19.17 -3.19
C HIS A 56 -3.95 19.83 -1.83
N TYR A 57 -3.50 19.18 -0.74
CA TYR A 57 -3.51 19.73 0.61
C TYR A 57 -2.85 21.12 0.64
N ALA A 58 -1.65 21.26 0.05
CA ALA A 58 -0.92 22.51 0.03
C ALA A 58 -1.65 23.63 -0.75
N ARG A 59 -2.37 23.28 -1.82
CA ARG A 59 -3.21 24.24 -2.57
C ARG A 59 -4.41 24.70 -1.76
N GLU A 60 -5.10 23.79 -1.07
CA GLU A 60 -6.26 24.14 -0.24
C GLU A 60 -5.85 25.04 0.93
N VAL A 61 -4.79 24.71 1.65
CA VAL A 61 -4.26 25.58 2.72
C VAL A 61 -3.99 26.99 2.21
N LYS A 62 -3.43 27.12 1.00
CA LYS A 62 -3.15 28.43 0.41
C LYS A 62 -4.44 29.17 0.01
N ARG A 63 -5.43 28.47 -0.55
CA ARG A 63 -6.75 29.01 -0.93
C ARG A 63 -7.46 29.55 0.31
N GLU A 64 -7.59 28.76 1.36
CA GLU A 64 -8.21 29.13 2.64
C GLU A 64 -7.51 30.34 3.30
N GLN A 65 -6.17 30.39 3.23
CA GLN A 65 -5.41 31.55 3.72
C GLN A 65 -5.69 32.84 2.94
N GLU A 66 -6.00 32.74 1.65
CA GLU A 66 -6.36 33.88 0.80
C GLU A 66 -7.83 34.29 1.03
N GLU A 67 -8.74 33.33 1.19
CA GLU A 67 -10.17 33.55 1.46
C GLU A 67 -10.39 34.21 2.84
N ILE A 68 -9.72 33.72 3.90
CA ILE A 68 -9.78 34.35 5.24
C ILE A 68 -9.31 35.82 5.20
N LYS A 69 -8.39 36.19 4.30
CA LYS A 69 -7.92 37.57 4.16
C LYS A 69 -8.86 38.43 3.32
N THR A 70 -9.40 37.87 2.24
CA THR A 70 -10.21 38.62 1.26
C THR A 70 -11.67 38.74 1.66
N ILE A 71 -12.25 37.67 2.22
CA ILE A 71 -13.67 37.55 2.57
C ILE A 71 -13.91 36.99 3.99
N PRO A 72 -13.30 37.56 5.05
CA PRO A 72 -13.34 37.01 6.41
C PRO A 72 -14.75 36.87 7.02
N LYS A 73 -15.75 37.58 6.49
CA LYS A 73 -17.14 37.45 6.96
C LYS A 73 -17.81 36.19 6.43
N THR A 74 -17.50 35.82 5.19
CA THR A 74 -18.02 34.62 4.52
C THR A 74 -17.43 33.39 5.18
N GLU A 75 -16.10 33.31 5.30
CA GLU A 75 -15.41 32.21 5.99
C GLU A 75 -15.88 31.99 7.44
N ALA A 76 -16.20 33.09 8.15
CA ALA A 76 -16.69 32.99 9.52
C ALA A 76 -18.12 32.45 9.59
N ALA A 77 -18.92 32.70 8.55
CA ALA A 77 -20.25 32.13 8.40
C ALA A 77 -20.17 30.63 8.07
N GLU A 78 -19.19 30.21 7.26
CA GLU A 78 -18.96 28.78 6.97
C GLU A 78 -18.60 27.99 8.24
N VAL A 79 -17.69 28.50 9.06
CA VAL A 79 -17.40 27.89 10.38
C VAL A 79 -18.66 27.79 11.26
N ALA A 80 -19.46 28.85 11.29
CA ALA A 80 -20.67 28.90 12.09
C ALA A 80 -21.74 27.92 11.58
N GLU A 81 -21.89 27.79 10.27
CA GLU A 81 -22.78 26.85 9.62
C GLU A 81 -22.37 25.40 9.92
N THR A 82 -21.08 25.07 9.82
CA THR A 82 -20.61 23.73 10.15
C THR A 82 -20.79 23.41 11.63
N LEU A 83 -20.55 24.37 12.54
CA LEU A 83 -20.82 24.16 13.97
C LEU A 83 -22.31 24.02 14.27
N ALA A 84 -23.18 24.76 13.57
CA ALA A 84 -24.62 24.60 13.67
C ALA A 84 -25.09 23.22 13.16
N HIS A 85 -24.41 22.64 12.16
CA HIS A 85 -24.67 21.28 11.69
C HIS A 85 -24.41 20.22 12.77
N TYR A 86 -23.47 20.47 13.68
CA TYR A 86 -23.22 19.63 14.87
C TYR A 86 -24.16 19.94 16.05
N GLU A 87 -25.27 20.63 15.81
CA GLU A 87 -26.27 21.02 16.83
C GLU A 87 -25.71 21.93 17.94
N VAL A 88 -24.59 22.63 17.68
CA VAL A 88 -24.05 23.63 18.62
C VAL A 88 -24.90 24.90 18.55
N GLU A 89 -25.33 25.43 19.69
CA GLU A 89 -26.21 26.59 19.69
C GLU A 89 -25.47 27.89 19.30
N PRO A 90 -26.16 28.87 18.68
CA PRO A 90 -25.56 30.13 18.27
C PRO A 90 -24.81 30.90 19.34
N HIS A 91 -25.30 30.82 20.58
CA HIS A 91 -24.68 31.51 21.71
C HIS A 91 -23.37 30.83 22.16
N GLU A 92 -23.16 29.56 21.82
CA GLU A 92 -22.00 28.75 22.19
C GLU A 92 -20.88 28.81 21.14
N TYR A 93 -21.21 28.75 19.85
CA TYR A 93 -20.18 28.83 18.80
C TYR A 93 -19.74 30.27 18.48
N SER A 94 -20.59 31.28 18.73
CA SER A 94 -20.23 32.68 18.41
C SER A 94 -18.95 33.17 19.09
N PRO A 95 -18.68 32.89 20.38
CA PRO A 95 -17.40 33.18 21.02
C PRO A 95 -16.22 32.43 20.39
N VAL A 96 -16.43 31.18 19.96
CA VAL A 96 -15.39 30.33 19.33
C VAL A 96 -14.99 30.92 17.98
N VAL A 97 -15.95 31.24 17.12
CA VAL A 97 -15.70 31.90 15.83
C VAL A 97 -14.95 33.21 16.03
N ASN A 98 -15.37 34.03 17.00
CA ASN A 98 -14.69 35.30 17.30
C ASN A 98 -13.27 35.12 17.86
N ALA A 99 -13.00 34.04 18.58
CA ALA A 99 -11.65 33.70 19.03
C ALA A 99 -10.77 33.23 17.87
N LEU A 100 -11.30 32.39 16.96
CA LEU A 100 -10.59 31.94 15.75
C LEU A 100 -10.24 33.11 14.84
N ARG A 101 -11.14 34.09 14.68
CA ARG A 101 -10.88 35.32 13.91
C ARG A 101 -9.68 36.13 14.39
N LYS A 102 -9.29 36.01 15.66
CA LYS A 102 -8.11 36.69 16.24
C LYS A 102 -6.81 35.95 15.96
N ASN A 103 -6.88 34.67 15.59
CA ASN A 103 -5.73 33.84 15.27
C ASN A 103 -5.92 33.16 13.90
N PRO A 104 -5.52 33.82 12.80
CA PRO A 104 -5.70 33.30 11.45
C PRO A 104 -5.09 31.91 11.23
N GLN A 105 -3.99 31.60 11.92
CA GLN A 105 -3.34 30.30 11.79
C GLN A 105 -4.19 29.19 12.43
N ALA A 106 -4.72 29.41 13.63
CA ALA A 106 -5.62 28.47 14.28
C ALA A 106 -6.95 28.33 13.53
N TRP A 107 -7.40 29.40 12.87
CA TRP A 107 -8.61 29.37 12.04
C TRP A 107 -8.42 28.52 10.78
N VAL A 108 -7.34 28.72 10.02
CA VAL A 108 -7.00 27.85 8.88
C VAL A 108 -6.87 26.40 9.34
N ASP A 109 -6.13 26.14 10.43
CA ASP A 109 -5.97 24.77 10.95
C ASP A 109 -7.31 24.14 11.36
N PHE A 110 -8.26 24.94 11.86
CA PHE A 110 -9.61 24.49 12.23
C PHE A 110 -10.46 24.19 10.98
N MET A 111 -10.47 25.09 9.99
CA MET A 111 -11.17 24.91 8.71
C MET A 111 -10.66 23.67 7.99
N MET A 112 -9.34 23.55 7.83
CA MET A 112 -8.74 22.37 7.20
C MET A 112 -9.20 21.09 7.92
N ARG A 113 -9.18 21.02 9.25
CA ARG A 113 -9.61 19.81 9.97
C ARG A 113 -11.10 19.50 9.90
N LEU A 114 -11.98 20.51 9.80
CA LEU A 114 -13.43 20.30 9.68
C LEU A 114 -13.84 19.92 8.25
N PHE A 115 -13.21 20.53 7.24
CA PHE A 115 -13.54 20.34 5.83
C PHE A 115 -12.71 19.23 5.15
N GLU A 116 -11.59 18.81 5.75
CA GLU A 116 -10.84 17.62 5.34
C GLU A 116 -11.53 16.34 5.80
N LEU A 117 -12.59 15.96 5.10
CA LEU A 117 -13.04 14.57 5.06
C LEU A 117 -12.00 13.72 4.29
N GLY A 118 -10.81 13.51 4.88
CA GLY A 118 -9.91 12.41 4.53
C GLY A 118 -8.44 12.72 4.22
N LEU A 119 -7.97 13.98 4.30
CA LEU A 119 -6.56 14.29 4.03
C LEU A 119 -5.79 14.45 5.34
N GLU A 120 -4.99 13.44 5.68
CA GLU A 120 -4.09 13.50 6.84
C GLU A 120 -2.85 14.30 6.47
N LYS A 121 -2.41 15.22 7.34
CA LYS A 121 -1.22 16.05 7.08
C LYS A 121 -0.03 15.17 6.66
N PRO A 122 0.49 15.30 5.43
CA PRO A 122 1.51 14.40 4.94
C PRO A 122 2.79 14.55 5.77
N GLU A 123 3.17 13.51 6.51
CA GLU A 123 4.44 13.45 7.23
C GLU A 123 5.51 12.82 6.32
N PRO A 124 6.40 13.61 5.70
CA PRO A 124 7.38 13.09 4.73
C PRO A 124 8.36 12.07 5.33
N LYS A 125 8.59 12.14 6.65
CA LYS A 125 9.44 11.18 7.37
C LYS A 125 8.76 9.81 7.55
N ARG A 126 7.43 9.76 7.73
CA ARG A 126 6.68 8.49 7.79
C ARG A 126 6.66 7.79 6.44
N ALA A 127 6.55 8.55 5.34
CA ALA A 127 6.54 7.98 3.98
C ALA A 127 7.82 7.18 3.68
N LEU A 128 9.00 7.72 4.03
CA LEU A 128 10.28 7.02 3.84
C LEU A 128 10.44 5.79 4.73
N GLN A 129 10.01 5.87 5.99
CA GLN A 129 10.03 4.73 6.91
C GLN A 129 9.08 3.62 6.45
N SER A 130 7.91 3.98 5.94
CA SER A 130 6.95 3.04 5.36
C SER A 130 7.54 2.35 4.13
N ALA A 131 8.10 3.10 3.19
CA ALA A 131 8.72 2.57 1.98
C ALA A 131 9.87 1.59 2.30
N PHE A 132 10.75 1.93 3.24
CA PHE A 132 11.84 1.04 3.65
C PHE A 132 11.34 -0.25 4.33
N THR A 133 10.31 -0.13 5.18
CA THR A 133 9.69 -1.27 5.85
C THR A 133 9.06 -2.22 4.84
N ILE A 134 8.35 -1.69 3.84
CA ILE A 134 7.75 -2.46 2.75
C ILE A 134 8.84 -3.14 1.91
N ALA A 135 9.90 -2.41 1.54
CA ALA A 135 11.01 -2.96 0.76
C ALA A 135 11.71 -4.13 1.47
N ILE A 136 12.03 -3.99 2.76
CA ILE A 136 12.61 -5.09 3.56
C ILE A 136 11.65 -6.26 3.67
N ALA A 137 10.37 -5.98 3.98
CA ALA A 137 9.36 -7.03 4.08
C ALA A 137 9.24 -7.81 2.76
N TYR A 138 9.30 -7.12 1.62
CA TYR A 138 9.26 -7.72 0.29
C TYR A 138 10.45 -8.66 0.08
N VAL A 139 11.68 -8.20 0.35
CA VAL A 139 12.89 -9.01 0.18
C VAL A 139 12.86 -10.26 1.06
N LEU A 140 12.53 -10.09 2.34
CA LEU A 140 12.49 -11.21 3.29
C LEU A 140 11.42 -12.23 2.91
N VAL A 141 10.22 -11.76 2.54
CA VAL A 141 9.10 -12.62 2.16
C VAL A 141 9.38 -13.35 0.84
N GLY A 142 9.85 -12.64 -0.18
CA GLY A 142 10.14 -13.21 -1.50
C GLY A 142 11.28 -14.22 -1.48
N PHE A 143 12.15 -14.16 -0.47
CA PHE A 143 13.24 -15.11 -0.29
C PHE A 143 12.78 -16.47 0.27
N ILE A 144 11.69 -16.51 1.05
CA ILE A 144 11.27 -17.75 1.72
C ILE A 144 10.86 -18.87 0.71
N PRO A 145 10.11 -18.60 -0.37
CA PRO A 145 9.81 -19.60 -1.39
C PRO A 145 11.05 -20.10 -2.16
N LEU A 146 12.13 -19.32 -2.19
CA LEU A 146 13.39 -19.67 -2.87
C LEU A 146 14.31 -20.52 -1.98
N PHE A 147 14.12 -20.45 -0.67
CA PHE A 147 14.93 -21.17 0.31
C PHE A 147 15.04 -22.69 0.05
N PRO A 148 13.96 -23.42 -0.33
CA PRO A 148 14.02 -24.86 -0.59
C PRO A 148 14.92 -25.25 -1.77
N TYR A 149 15.09 -24.36 -2.76
CA TYR A 149 15.91 -24.61 -3.94
C TYR A 149 17.41 -24.62 -3.63
N ILE A 150 17.82 -24.10 -2.47
CA ILE A 150 19.23 -24.11 -2.03
C ILE A 150 19.61 -25.51 -1.51
N PHE A 151 18.67 -26.24 -0.93
CA PHE A 151 18.95 -27.51 -0.25
C PHE A 151 18.47 -28.76 -1.01
N ILE A 152 17.52 -28.60 -1.94
CA ILE A 152 16.92 -29.72 -2.68
C ILE A 152 17.45 -29.70 -4.13
N PRO A 153 18.31 -30.64 -4.52
CA PRO A 153 18.87 -30.70 -5.89
C PRO A 153 17.82 -31.05 -6.94
N GLN A 154 16.77 -31.78 -6.54
CA GLN A 154 15.72 -32.25 -7.42
C GLN A 154 14.62 -31.21 -7.55
N ALA A 155 14.52 -30.58 -8.72
CA ALA A 155 13.62 -29.46 -8.93
C ALA A 155 12.13 -29.79 -8.72
N ALA A 156 11.70 -31.03 -9.01
CA ALA A 156 10.32 -31.45 -8.78
C ALA A 156 9.95 -31.40 -7.28
N ASP A 157 10.84 -31.89 -6.41
CA ASP A 157 10.63 -31.92 -4.97
C ASP A 157 10.81 -30.53 -4.34
N ALA A 158 11.71 -29.72 -4.90
CA ALA A 158 11.92 -28.33 -4.50
C ALA A 158 10.67 -27.46 -4.77
N VAL A 159 10.00 -27.65 -5.91
CA VAL A 159 8.75 -26.95 -6.27
C VAL A 159 7.62 -27.32 -5.33
N VAL A 160 7.42 -28.62 -5.03
CA VAL A 160 6.34 -29.04 -4.12
C VAL A 160 6.57 -28.46 -2.71
N THR A 161 7.82 -28.49 -2.24
CA THR A 161 8.19 -27.94 -0.93
C THR A 161 7.99 -26.43 -0.87
N SER A 162 8.35 -25.69 -1.92
CA SER A 162 8.16 -24.22 -1.98
C SER A 162 6.69 -23.82 -2.02
N VAL A 163 5.84 -24.58 -2.72
CA VAL A 163 4.39 -24.37 -2.76
C VAL A 163 3.77 -24.54 -1.37
N VAL A 164 4.11 -25.61 -0.65
CA VAL A 164 3.60 -25.85 0.71
C VAL A 164 4.02 -24.73 1.67
N ILE A 165 5.29 -24.34 1.64
CA ILE A 165 5.80 -23.24 2.50
C ILE A 165 5.11 -21.92 2.18
N THR A 166 4.90 -21.62 0.89
CA THR A 166 4.23 -20.37 0.49
C THR A 166 2.76 -20.35 0.89
N LEU A 167 2.04 -21.48 0.76
CA LEU A 167 0.65 -21.59 1.21
C LEU A 167 0.53 -21.39 2.73
N LEU A 168 1.45 -21.98 3.51
CA LEU A 168 1.50 -21.77 4.96
C LEU A 168 1.76 -20.30 5.31
N LEU A 169 2.69 -19.63 4.61
CA LEU A 169 2.96 -18.21 4.80
C LEU A 169 1.76 -17.33 4.46
N LEU A 170 1.09 -17.58 3.33
CA LEU A 170 -0.11 -16.85 2.93
C LEU A 170 -1.24 -17.02 3.96
N PHE A 171 -1.36 -18.23 4.53
CA PHE A 171 -2.33 -18.51 5.58
C PHE A 171 -2.02 -17.73 6.87
N ILE A 172 -0.77 -17.74 7.33
CA ILE A 172 -0.32 -16.97 8.51
C ILE A 172 -0.53 -15.47 8.28
N PHE A 173 -0.15 -14.97 7.11
CA PHE A 173 -0.30 -13.56 6.76
C PHE A 173 -1.77 -13.14 6.70
N GLY A 174 -2.62 -13.95 6.05
CA GLY A 174 -4.06 -13.69 5.96
C GLY A 174 -4.75 -13.78 7.33
N TYR A 175 -4.29 -14.66 8.22
CA TYR A 175 -4.76 -14.73 9.61
C TYR A 175 -4.38 -13.47 10.40
N GLY A 176 -3.12 -13.05 10.31
CA GLY A 176 -2.64 -11.81 10.92
C GLY A 176 -3.42 -10.59 10.43
N LYS A 177 -3.60 -10.46 9.11
CA LYS A 177 -4.44 -9.42 8.50
C LYS A 177 -5.83 -9.41 9.14
N GLY A 178 -6.52 -10.55 9.16
CA GLY A 178 -7.88 -10.62 9.71
C GLY A 178 -7.96 -10.24 11.20
N HIS A 179 -6.94 -10.61 11.99
CA HIS A 179 -6.85 -10.21 13.40
C HIS A 179 -6.70 -8.69 13.58
N PHE A 180 -5.84 -8.04 12.78
CA PHE A 180 -5.63 -6.58 12.88
C PHE A 180 -6.79 -5.76 12.29
N THR A 181 -7.48 -6.27 11.27
CA THR A 181 -8.61 -5.56 10.62
C THR A 181 -9.97 -5.81 11.31
N GLY A 182 -10.00 -6.47 12.47
CA GLY A 182 -11.24 -6.77 13.21
C GLY A 182 -12.20 -7.72 12.48
N SER A 183 -11.74 -8.39 11.43
CA SER A 183 -12.51 -9.34 10.63
C SER A 183 -12.31 -10.77 11.13
N ARG A 184 -13.11 -11.73 10.66
CA ARG A 184 -12.94 -13.16 11.03
C ARG A 184 -11.58 -13.67 10.55
N PRO A 185 -10.59 -13.93 11.44
CA PRO A 185 -9.20 -14.16 11.04
C PRO A 185 -9.02 -15.38 10.12
N PHE A 186 -9.75 -16.45 10.42
CA PHE A 186 -9.72 -17.68 9.62
C PHE A 186 -10.28 -17.48 8.21
N LYS A 187 -11.34 -16.67 8.05
CA LYS A 187 -11.91 -16.38 6.72
C LYS A 187 -10.92 -15.60 5.86
N SER A 188 -10.28 -14.58 6.45
CA SER A 188 -9.24 -13.79 5.79
C SER A 188 -8.03 -14.64 5.39
N ALA A 189 -7.63 -15.61 6.25
CA ALA A 189 -6.57 -16.56 5.95
C ALA A 189 -6.88 -17.43 4.73
N VAL A 190 -8.09 -18.02 4.69
CA VAL A 190 -8.53 -18.89 3.59
C VAL A 190 -8.69 -18.10 2.29
N GLU A 191 -9.30 -16.91 2.32
CA GLU A 191 -9.42 -16.04 1.13
C GLU A 191 -8.05 -15.68 0.57
N THR A 192 -7.11 -15.26 1.42
CA THR A 192 -5.76 -14.87 1.00
C THR A 192 -5.00 -16.06 0.38
N ALA A 193 -5.08 -17.24 1.00
CA ALA A 193 -4.47 -18.46 0.47
C ALA A 193 -5.11 -18.90 -0.86
N PHE A 194 -6.44 -18.81 -0.98
CA PHE A 194 -7.16 -19.18 -2.20
C PHE A 194 -6.82 -18.27 -3.38
N ILE A 195 -6.82 -16.95 -3.17
CA ILE A 195 -6.43 -15.97 -4.20
C ILE A 195 -4.98 -16.21 -4.65
N GLY A 196 -4.07 -16.46 -3.71
CA GLY A 196 -2.68 -16.80 -4.01
C GLY A 196 -2.55 -18.09 -4.82
N ALA A 197 -3.30 -19.13 -4.46
CA ALA A 197 -3.31 -20.40 -5.20
C ALA A 197 -3.83 -20.25 -6.63
N VAL A 198 -4.91 -19.51 -6.83
CA VAL A 198 -5.49 -19.25 -8.17
C VAL A 198 -4.52 -18.46 -9.04
N ALA A 199 -3.87 -17.43 -8.50
CA ALA A 199 -2.89 -16.64 -9.25
C ALA A 199 -1.64 -17.47 -9.62
N SER A 200 -1.14 -18.27 -8.68
CA SER A 200 -0.02 -19.21 -8.90
C SER A 200 -0.34 -20.22 -9.99
N ALA A 201 -1.53 -20.84 -9.94
CA ALA A 201 -2.01 -21.76 -10.97
C ALA A 201 -2.14 -21.08 -12.34
N SER A 202 -2.64 -19.84 -12.37
CA SER A 202 -2.77 -19.04 -13.60
C SER A 202 -1.41 -18.74 -14.21
N ALA A 203 -0.43 -18.32 -13.41
CA ALA A 203 0.95 -18.08 -13.86
C ALA A 203 1.62 -19.36 -14.40
N PHE A 204 1.43 -20.49 -13.73
CA PHE A 204 1.93 -21.79 -14.18
C PHE A 204 1.31 -22.21 -15.52
N CYS A 205 -0.01 -22.06 -15.69
CA CYS A 205 -0.69 -22.34 -16.94
C CYS A 205 -0.18 -21.46 -18.09
N LEU A 206 -0.01 -20.15 -17.86
CA LEU A 206 0.54 -19.24 -18.86
C LEU A 206 1.97 -19.63 -19.28
N ALA A 207 2.84 -19.93 -18.31
CA ALA A 207 4.20 -20.37 -18.62
C ALA A 207 4.24 -21.68 -19.41
N LYS A 208 3.33 -22.63 -19.11
CA LYS A 208 3.17 -23.86 -19.87
C LYS A 208 2.73 -23.61 -21.32
N VAL A 209 1.83 -22.66 -21.55
CA VAL A 209 1.30 -22.32 -22.88
C VAL A 209 2.34 -21.59 -23.73
N VAL A 210 3.12 -20.67 -23.16
CA VAL A 210 4.16 -19.91 -23.88
C VAL A 210 5.38 -20.79 -24.22
N GLN A 211 5.58 -21.89 -23.51
CA GLN A 211 6.67 -22.85 -23.76
C GLN A 211 6.26 -24.03 -24.66
N LEU A 212 5.04 -24.04 -25.19
CA LEU A 212 4.55 -24.97 -26.23
C LEU A 212 4.71 -24.33 -27.61
#